data_AF-A0AAQ4CQZ3-F1
#
_entry.id   AF-A0AAQ4CQZ3-F1
#
_cell.length_a   1.000
_cell.length_b   1.000
_cell.length_c   1.000
_cell.angle_alpha   90.00
_cell.angle_beta   90.00
_cell.angle_gamma   90.00
#
_symmetry.space_group_name_H-M   'P 1'
#
loop_
_entity.id
_entity.type
_entity.pdbx_description
1 polymer ?
#
loop_
_entity_poly.entity_id
_entity_poly.type
_entity_poly.pdbx_seq_one_letter_code
_entity_poly.pdbx_strand_id
1 'polypeptide(L)'
;MVNYLPYMNMDEQLILQQVVPELRPLYLSLLAYKSACSGDISSSAYYLQSARDSPFINPYSLKVHGLTNPVCYEAMLKTLNAFSPMDHWRHALASILILTKEYINMNDKFISDVNETASKEIDSVLHTGIPTYYLYKAFIERSYDYEHKRYLQRYFKEVSPQITIFYQPLYDYANYVLSMAKGVVNLDLPILGAMTTFFTLDVMEILEETIKKLSEHVVFGFIQALDLYFASREMTKIADEVKNIDVFNIEQTEKVKEKAMKSLAEAEKALQKHGQYHLAEALNLQFNYLSGNRKKISEHIRKFMQWIPMQGYDVAYRDYAFYLLKAVDDPIERRTVCSSIKIYDNELRALCT
;
A
#
# COMPACT_ATOMS: atom_id res chain seq x y z
N MET A 1 2.20 2.69 3.60
CA MET A 1 1.06 3.64 3.50
C MET A 1 1.49 4.90 2.77
N VAL A 2 0.94 5.11 1.57
CA VAL A 2 1.21 6.25 0.66
C VAL A 2 0.93 7.60 1.32
N ASN A 3 1.58 8.62 0.76
CA ASN A 3 1.39 10.03 1.03
C ASN A 3 -0.09 10.42 1.01
N TYR A 4 -0.72 10.31 2.16
CA TYR A 4 -1.86 11.14 2.46
C TYR A 4 -1.35 12.21 3.41
N LEU A 5 -1.71 13.47 3.13
CA LEU A 5 -1.63 14.52 4.14
C LEU A 5 -2.04 13.91 5.48
N PRO A 6 -1.34 14.22 6.59
CA PRO A 6 -1.69 13.66 7.89
C PRO A 6 -3.17 13.93 8.17
N TYR A 7 -3.98 12.90 7.90
CA TYR A 7 -5.43 12.91 7.86
C TYR A 7 -6.03 13.25 9.22
N MET A 8 -5.21 13.23 10.27
CA MET A 8 -5.70 13.24 11.64
C MET A 8 -6.11 14.62 12.17
N ASN A 9 -5.87 15.76 11.50
CA ASN A 9 -6.18 17.09 12.08
C ASN A 9 -6.56 18.24 11.10
N MET A 10 -6.91 17.99 9.83
CA MET A 10 -7.27 19.05 8.86
C MET A 10 -8.74 19.00 8.44
N ASP A 11 -9.29 20.14 8.01
CA ASP A 11 -10.65 20.26 7.46
C ASP A 11 -10.79 19.34 6.22
N GLU A 12 -11.83 18.51 6.23
CA GLU A 12 -12.10 17.49 5.21
C GLU A 12 -12.30 18.08 3.81
N GLN A 13 -12.90 19.27 3.70
CA GLN A 13 -13.06 19.96 2.43
C GLN A 13 -11.74 20.51 1.90
N LEU A 14 -10.88 20.96 2.81
CA LEU A 14 -9.56 21.47 2.47
C LEU A 14 -8.62 20.35 1.99
N ILE A 15 -8.75 19.16 2.57
CA ILE A 15 -8.05 17.95 2.09
C ILE A 15 -8.50 17.61 0.65
N LEU A 16 -9.81 17.55 0.37
CA LEU A 16 -10.31 17.23 -0.97
C LEU A 16 -9.88 18.25 -2.05
N GLN A 17 -9.58 19.49 -1.67
CA GLN A 17 -9.08 20.53 -2.56
C GLN A 17 -7.57 20.44 -2.83
N GLN A 18 -6.82 19.80 -1.93
CA GLN A 18 -5.35 19.69 -2.01
C GLN A 18 -4.87 18.32 -2.52
N VAL A 19 -5.76 17.33 -2.50
CA VAL A 19 -5.48 15.99 -3.00
C VAL A 19 -5.45 15.99 -4.53
N VAL A 20 -4.45 15.31 -5.10
CA VAL A 20 -4.37 15.11 -6.56
C VAL A 20 -5.64 14.41 -7.05
N PRO A 21 -6.25 14.85 -8.18
CA PRO A 21 -7.55 14.36 -8.65
C PRO A 21 -7.73 12.84 -8.62
N GLU A 22 -6.64 12.12 -8.87
CA GLU A 22 -6.50 10.68 -8.91
C GLU A 22 -6.79 9.99 -7.58
N LEU A 23 -6.36 10.59 -6.46
CA LEU A 23 -6.54 10.06 -5.11
C LEU A 23 -7.85 10.51 -4.48
N ARG A 24 -8.51 11.52 -5.06
CA ARG A 24 -9.75 12.08 -4.54
C ARG A 24 -10.80 11.00 -4.23
N PRO A 25 -11.04 9.97 -5.06
CA PRO A 25 -12.01 8.93 -4.73
C PRO A 25 -11.64 8.11 -3.47
N LEU A 26 -10.36 7.83 -3.24
CA LEU A 26 -9.96 7.16 -2.01
C LEU A 26 -10.29 8.03 -0.79
N TYR A 27 -9.95 9.31 -0.82
CA TYR A 27 -10.28 10.21 0.28
C TYR A 27 -11.78 10.35 0.49
N LEU A 28 -12.56 10.41 -0.58
CA LEU A 28 -14.02 10.35 -0.50
C LEU A 28 -14.49 9.06 0.18
N SER A 29 -13.81 7.92 -0.05
CA SER A 29 -14.09 6.66 0.65
C SER A 29 -13.78 6.72 2.14
N LEU A 30 -12.64 7.34 2.51
CA LEU A 30 -12.26 7.55 3.91
C LEU A 30 -13.26 8.47 4.62
N LEU A 31 -13.70 9.53 3.95
CA LEU A 31 -14.73 10.45 4.47
C LEU A 31 -16.10 9.77 4.57
N ALA A 32 -16.45 8.93 3.60
CA ALA A 32 -17.66 8.12 3.68
C ALA A 32 -17.61 7.21 4.91
N TYR A 33 -16.51 6.51 5.12
CA TYR A 33 -16.30 5.66 6.28
C TYR A 33 -16.39 6.43 7.59
N LYS A 34 -15.70 7.57 7.70
CA LYS A 34 -15.72 8.42 8.90
C LYS A 34 -17.12 8.96 9.19
N SER A 35 -17.85 9.39 8.16
CA SER A 35 -19.24 9.84 8.28
C SER A 35 -20.17 8.70 8.71
N ALA A 36 -19.97 7.50 8.17
CA ALA A 36 -20.71 6.33 8.59
C ALA A 36 -20.43 5.97 10.05
N CYS A 37 -19.17 6.06 10.51
CA CYS A 37 -18.81 5.82 11.91
C CYS A 37 -19.47 6.82 12.87
N SER A 38 -19.68 8.08 12.45
CA SER A 38 -20.33 9.10 13.27
C SER A 38 -21.86 9.08 13.18
N GLY A 39 -22.44 8.22 12.33
CA GLY A 39 -23.88 8.13 12.11
C GLY A 39 -24.43 9.15 11.10
N ASP A 40 -23.59 9.91 10.41
CA ASP A 40 -24.01 10.82 9.33
C ASP A 40 -24.19 10.04 8.01
N ILE A 41 -25.38 9.46 7.88
CA ILE A 41 -25.74 8.62 6.73
C ILE A 41 -25.78 9.43 5.42
N SER A 42 -26.21 10.68 5.47
CA SER A 42 -26.37 11.54 4.28
C SER A 42 -25.01 11.89 3.67
N SER A 43 -24.06 12.35 4.49
CA SER A 43 -22.70 12.66 4.03
C SER A 43 -21.98 11.40 3.58
N SER A 44 -22.14 10.29 4.31
CA SER A 44 -21.58 9.00 3.89
C SER A 44 -22.09 8.55 2.52
N ALA A 45 -23.40 8.64 2.28
CA ALA A 45 -23.99 8.26 1.01
C ALA A 45 -23.45 9.12 -0.15
N TYR A 46 -23.37 10.44 0.04
CA TYR A 46 -22.83 11.38 -0.96
C TYR A 46 -21.38 11.08 -1.33
N TYR A 47 -20.52 10.89 -0.32
CA TYR A 47 -19.10 10.62 -0.56
C TYR A 47 -18.88 9.25 -1.21
N LEU A 48 -19.59 8.21 -0.74
CA LEU A 48 -19.48 6.86 -1.29
C LEU A 48 -19.98 6.82 -2.74
N GLN A 49 -21.06 7.53 -3.06
CA GLN A 49 -21.58 7.63 -4.42
C GLN A 49 -20.58 8.29 -5.37
N SER A 50 -19.84 9.27 -4.87
CA SER A 50 -18.84 10.03 -5.63
C SER A 50 -17.51 9.29 -5.85
N ALA A 51 -17.27 8.20 -5.12
CA ALA A 51 -16.04 7.42 -5.21
C ALA A 51 -16.20 6.07 -5.92
N ARG A 52 -17.45 5.64 -6.16
CA ARG A 52 -17.84 4.25 -6.43
C ARG A 52 -17.11 3.55 -7.59
N ASP A 53 -16.74 4.29 -8.64
CA ASP A 53 -16.13 3.77 -9.86
C ASP A 53 -14.59 3.76 -9.82
N SER A 54 -14.01 4.12 -8.68
CA SER A 54 -12.57 4.23 -8.53
C SER A 54 -11.85 2.90 -8.32
N PRO A 55 -10.59 2.76 -8.78
CA PRO A 55 -9.71 1.65 -8.42
C PRO A 55 -9.39 1.52 -6.95
N PHE A 56 -9.65 2.54 -6.14
CA PHE A 56 -9.45 2.49 -4.70
C PHE A 56 -10.65 1.90 -3.94
N ILE A 57 -11.80 1.70 -4.59
CA ILE A 57 -12.94 0.98 -4.01
C ILE A 57 -12.75 -0.51 -4.23
N ASN A 58 -11.86 -1.09 -3.43
CA ASN A 58 -11.65 -2.52 -3.40
C ASN A 58 -11.26 -2.95 -1.97
N PRO A 59 -11.43 -4.23 -1.60
CA PRO A 59 -11.15 -4.66 -0.24
C PRO A 59 -9.69 -4.47 0.22
N TYR A 60 -8.72 -4.50 -0.71
CA TYR A 60 -7.31 -4.30 -0.40
C TYR A 60 -7.05 -2.89 0.11
N SER A 61 -7.40 -1.89 -0.71
CA SER A 61 -7.11 -0.49 -0.43
C SER A 61 -7.84 -0.02 0.82
N LEU A 62 -9.10 -0.42 1.00
CA LEU A 62 -9.89 0.00 2.16
C LEU A 62 -9.28 -0.47 3.49
N LYS A 63 -8.85 -1.74 3.62
CA LYS A 63 -8.22 -2.22 4.86
C LYS A 63 -6.84 -1.60 5.10
N VAL A 64 -6.01 -1.53 4.06
CA VAL A 64 -4.64 -0.96 4.16
C VAL A 64 -4.67 0.50 4.62
N HIS A 65 -5.76 1.22 4.34
CA HIS A 65 -5.96 2.60 4.77
C HIS A 65 -6.66 2.76 6.12
N GLY A 66 -6.65 1.73 6.98
CA GLY A 66 -7.05 1.86 8.38
C GLY A 66 -8.56 1.89 8.60
N LEU A 67 -9.36 1.56 7.58
CA LEU A 67 -10.79 1.36 7.72
C LEU A 67 -11.04 -0.03 8.32
N THR A 68 -10.85 -0.19 9.64
CA THR A 68 -10.79 -1.50 10.30
C THR A 68 -11.88 -1.75 11.33
N ASN A 69 -12.69 -0.75 11.70
CA ASN A 69 -13.84 -0.95 12.58
C ASN A 69 -15.02 -1.58 11.81
N PRO A 70 -15.43 -2.83 12.12
CA PRO A 70 -16.51 -3.52 11.41
C PRO A 70 -17.89 -2.88 11.61
N VAL A 71 -18.11 -2.12 12.71
CA VAL A 71 -19.37 -1.41 12.96
C VAL A 71 -19.59 -0.30 11.94
N CYS A 72 -18.52 0.36 11.49
CA CYS A 72 -18.64 1.40 10.47
C CYS A 72 -19.03 0.82 9.11
N TYR A 73 -18.62 -0.41 8.78
CA TYR A 73 -19.08 -1.09 7.56
C TYR A 73 -20.57 -1.42 7.58
N GLU A 74 -21.12 -1.81 8.73
CA GLU A 74 -22.58 -1.96 8.92
C GLU A 74 -23.32 -0.64 8.63
N ALA A 75 -22.78 0.49 9.12
CA ALA A 75 -23.34 1.80 8.84
C ALA A 75 -23.21 2.20 7.36
N MET A 76 -22.06 1.92 6.72
CA MET A 76 -21.87 2.15 5.28
C MET A 76 -22.86 1.33 4.44
N LEU A 77 -23.09 0.05 4.79
CA LEU A 77 -24.09 -0.78 4.11
C LEU A 77 -25.50 -0.18 4.22
N LYS A 78 -25.86 0.41 5.36
CA LYS A 78 -27.14 1.13 5.51
C LYS A 78 -27.22 2.36 4.61
N THR A 79 -26.10 3.05 4.38
CA THR A 79 -26.07 4.26 3.52
C THR A 79 -26.39 3.95 2.06
N LEU A 80 -26.12 2.72 1.61
CA LEU A 80 -26.51 2.26 0.28
C LEU A 80 -28.04 2.23 0.06
N ASN A 81 -28.85 2.28 1.12
CA ASN A 81 -30.30 2.42 0.99
C ASN A 81 -30.72 3.78 0.43
N ALA A 82 -29.87 4.80 0.53
CA ALA A 82 -30.09 6.10 -0.11
C ALA A 82 -29.82 6.06 -1.62
N PHE A 83 -29.17 5.02 -2.13
CA PHE A 83 -28.92 4.85 -3.56
C PHE A 83 -30.19 4.32 -4.23
N SER A 84 -30.40 4.70 -5.50
CA SER A 84 -31.53 4.19 -6.28
C SER A 84 -31.54 2.66 -6.26
N PRO A 85 -32.70 1.99 -6.03
CA PRO A 85 -32.80 0.53 -6.15
C PRO A 85 -32.41 -0.01 -7.52
N MET A 86 -32.42 0.84 -8.55
CA MET A 86 -31.99 0.50 -9.90
C MET A 86 -30.52 0.84 -10.16
N ASP A 87 -29.80 1.42 -9.19
CA ASP A 87 -28.38 1.69 -9.34
C ASP A 87 -27.58 0.39 -9.23
N HIS A 88 -27.04 -0.08 -10.34
CA HIS A 88 -26.24 -1.29 -10.41
C HIS A 88 -25.03 -1.25 -9.45
N TRP A 89 -24.45 -0.07 -9.21
CA TRP A 89 -23.35 0.09 -8.25
C TRP A 89 -23.76 -0.19 -6.81
N ARG A 90 -25.04 -0.08 -6.46
CA ARG A 90 -25.53 -0.38 -5.11
C ARG A 90 -25.17 -1.80 -4.69
N HIS A 91 -25.36 -2.77 -5.56
CA HIS A 91 -25.06 -4.18 -5.30
C HIS A 91 -23.55 -4.44 -5.30
N ALA A 92 -22.83 -3.96 -6.30
CA ALA A 92 -21.37 -4.09 -6.37
C ALA A 92 -20.66 -3.49 -5.14
N LEU A 93 -21.06 -2.30 -4.70
CA LEU A 93 -20.53 -1.65 -3.50
C LEU A 93 -20.87 -2.43 -2.23
N ALA A 94 -22.10 -2.96 -2.11
CA ALA A 94 -22.48 -3.79 -0.97
C ALA A 94 -21.56 -5.02 -0.87
N SER A 95 -21.33 -5.70 -2.00
CA SER A 95 -20.41 -6.83 -2.09
C SER A 95 -18.97 -6.46 -1.70
N ILE A 96 -18.44 -5.34 -2.19
CA ILE A 96 -17.09 -4.87 -1.83
C ILE A 96 -16.99 -4.58 -0.32
N LEU A 97 -17.99 -3.91 0.25
CA LEU A 97 -18.00 -3.57 1.69
C LEU A 97 -18.11 -4.82 2.57
N ILE A 98 -18.94 -5.79 2.20
CA ILE A 98 -19.05 -7.08 2.92
C ILE A 98 -17.71 -7.82 2.87
N LEU A 99 -17.12 -7.96 1.70
CA LEU A 99 -15.81 -8.59 1.54
C LEU A 99 -14.71 -7.91 2.33
N THR A 100 -14.73 -6.57 2.37
CA THR A 100 -13.77 -5.79 3.17
C THR A 100 -13.97 -6.04 4.67
N LYS A 101 -15.22 -6.05 5.14
CA LYS A 101 -15.57 -6.37 6.53
C LYS A 101 -15.10 -7.77 6.93
N GLU A 102 -15.28 -8.75 6.07
CA GLU A 102 -14.79 -10.12 6.31
C GLU A 102 -13.25 -10.19 6.28
N TYR A 103 -12.61 -9.48 5.36
CA TYR A 103 -11.14 -9.38 5.30
C TYR A 103 -10.53 -8.75 6.56
N ILE A 104 -11.20 -7.80 7.19
CA ILE A 104 -10.77 -7.19 8.46
C ILE A 104 -10.74 -8.23 9.59
N ASN A 105 -11.77 -9.07 9.68
CA ASN A 105 -11.91 -10.14 10.68
C ASN A 105 -11.68 -11.50 10.05
N MET A 106 -10.52 -11.66 9.40
CA MET A 106 -10.16 -12.86 8.67
C MET A 106 -10.23 -14.11 9.57
N ASN A 107 -10.91 -15.15 9.09
CA ASN A 107 -10.96 -16.47 9.71
C ASN A 107 -10.76 -17.56 8.65
N ASP A 108 -10.58 -18.81 9.09
CA ASP A 108 -10.35 -19.96 8.19
C ASP A 108 -11.43 -20.09 7.11
N LYS A 109 -12.70 -19.82 7.46
CA LYS A 109 -13.83 -19.85 6.53
C LYS A 109 -13.69 -18.79 5.44
N PHE A 110 -13.34 -17.56 5.80
CA PHE A 110 -13.08 -16.53 4.80
C PHE A 110 -11.96 -16.99 3.89
N ILE A 111 -10.87 -17.54 4.43
CA ILE A 111 -9.72 -18.01 3.65
C ILE A 111 -10.11 -19.13 2.68
N SER A 112 -10.94 -20.09 3.10
CA SER A 112 -11.35 -21.26 2.32
C SER A 112 -12.49 -21.01 1.33
N ASP A 113 -13.42 -20.13 1.66
CA ASP A 113 -14.67 -19.97 0.93
C ASP A 113 -14.52 -18.91 -0.16
N VAL A 114 -14.70 -19.33 -1.41
CA VAL A 114 -14.81 -18.45 -2.57
C VAL A 114 -16.10 -17.63 -2.44
N ASN A 115 -16.05 -16.31 -2.71
CA ASN A 115 -17.26 -15.48 -2.74
C ASN A 115 -17.83 -15.39 -4.17
N GLU A 116 -18.46 -16.48 -4.62
CA GLU A 116 -19.10 -16.55 -5.95
C GLU A 116 -20.21 -15.51 -6.15
N THR A 117 -20.93 -15.17 -5.08
CA THR A 117 -22.01 -14.18 -5.10
C THR A 117 -21.47 -12.79 -5.42
N ALA A 118 -20.40 -12.39 -4.73
CA ALA A 118 -19.77 -11.10 -4.97
C ALA A 118 -19.17 -11.04 -6.39
N SER A 119 -18.62 -12.15 -6.92
CA SER A 119 -18.18 -12.21 -8.31
C SER A 119 -19.31 -11.90 -9.29
N LYS A 120 -20.47 -12.55 -9.13
CA LYS A 120 -21.61 -12.37 -10.04
C LYS A 120 -22.16 -10.95 -10.00
N GLU A 121 -22.28 -10.39 -8.79
CA GLU A 121 -22.75 -9.01 -8.61
C GLU A 121 -21.80 -8.02 -9.27
N ILE A 122 -20.49 -8.21 -9.13
CA ILE A 122 -19.50 -7.29 -9.69
C ILE A 122 -19.30 -7.50 -11.20
N ASP A 123 -19.34 -8.75 -11.68
CA ASP A 123 -19.33 -9.06 -13.11
C ASP A 123 -20.52 -8.40 -13.83
N SER A 124 -21.69 -8.28 -13.19
CA SER A 124 -22.86 -7.64 -13.79
C SER A 124 -22.72 -6.12 -14.00
N VAL A 125 -21.82 -5.46 -13.26
CA VAL A 125 -21.65 -4.00 -13.23
C VAL A 125 -20.37 -3.54 -13.91
N LEU A 126 -19.28 -4.30 -13.73
CA LEU A 126 -17.93 -3.89 -14.12
C LEU A 126 -17.45 -4.46 -15.45
N HIS A 127 -18.29 -5.19 -16.20
CA HIS A 127 -17.86 -5.87 -17.43
C HIS A 127 -17.43 -4.93 -18.59
N THR A 128 -17.25 -3.63 -18.35
CA THR A 128 -16.78 -2.65 -19.33
C THR A 128 -15.86 -1.60 -18.71
N GLY A 129 -14.56 -1.67 -19.02
CA GLY A 129 -13.67 -0.50 -19.13
C GLY A 129 -13.01 0.06 -17.86
N ILE A 130 -13.18 -0.57 -16.69
CA ILE A 130 -12.60 -0.07 -15.43
C ILE A 130 -11.51 -1.04 -14.94
N PRO A 131 -10.23 -0.63 -14.85
CA PRO A 131 -9.12 -1.51 -14.46
C PRO A 131 -9.33 -2.22 -13.12
N THR A 132 -10.00 -1.58 -12.15
CA THR A 132 -10.37 -2.13 -10.83
C THR A 132 -11.00 -3.51 -10.90
N TYR A 133 -11.75 -3.79 -11.97
CA TYR A 133 -12.37 -5.09 -12.21
C TYR A 133 -11.37 -6.23 -12.08
N TYR A 134 -10.19 -6.11 -12.70
CA TYR A 134 -9.20 -7.18 -12.71
C TYR A 134 -8.54 -7.41 -11.35
N LEU A 135 -8.34 -6.36 -10.55
CA LEU A 135 -7.90 -6.52 -9.16
C LEU A 135 -8.96 -7.20 -8.30
N TYR A 136 -10.23 -6.86 -8.54
CA TYR A 136 -11.33 -7.54 -7.88
C TYR A 136 -11.41 -9.02 -8.28
N LYS A 137 -11.27 -9.36 -9.57
CA LYS A 137 -11.20 -10.76 -10.01
C LYS A 137 -10.03 -11.50 -9.36
N ALA A 138 -8.87 -10.84 -9.21
CA ALA A 138 -7.75 -11.40 -8.45
C ALA A 138 -8.07 -11.58 -6.94
N PHE A 139 -8.95 -10.76 -6.35
CA PHE A 139 -9.35 -10.90 -4.93
C PHE A 139 -10.17 -12.14 -4.66
N ILE A 140 -11.12 -12.41 -5.55
CA ILE A 140 -12.01 -13.58 -5.44
C ILE A 140 -11.32 -14.87 -5.90
N GLU A 141 -10.37 -14.76 -6.83
CA GLU A 141 -9.58 -15.88 -7.33
C GLU A 141 -8.48 -16.20 -6.31
N ARG A 142 -8.62 -17.27 -5.53
CA ARG A 142 -7.67 -17.60 -4.44
C ARG A 142 -6.87 -18.87 -4.70
N SER A 143 -6.87 -19.31 -5.96
CA SER A 143 -6.07 -20.44 -6.44
C SER A 143 -4.56 -20.15 -6.44
N TYR A 144 -4.16 -18.87 -6.54
CA TYR A 144 -2.78 -18.43 -6.76
C TYR A 144 -2.11 -19.14 -7.94
N ASP A 145 -2.90 -19.43 -8.98
CA ASP A 145 -2.48 -20.17 -10.17
C ASP A 145 -2.39 -19.25 -11.41
N TYR A 146 -2.42 -19.88 -12.59
CA TYR A 146 -2.40 -19.18 -13.87
C TYR A 146 -3.52 -18.14 -14.03
N GLU A 147 -4.75 -18.43 -13.58
CA GLU A 147 -5.88 -17.51 -13.75
C GLU A 147 -5.74 -16.29 -12.84
N HIS A 148 -5.29 -16.50 -11.58
CA HIS A 148 -4.94 -15.40 -10.68
C HIS A 148 -3.87 -14.50 -11.31
N LYS A 149 -2.78 -15.09 -11.80
CA LYS A 149 -1.69 -14.36 -12.49
C LYS A 149 -2.23 -13.54 -13.65
N ARG A 150 -3.11 -14.13 -14.46
CA ARG A 150 -3.68 -13.48 -15.64
C ARG A 150 -4.46 -12.23 -15.28
N TYR A 151 -5.20 -12.23 -14.17
CA TYR A 151 -5.93 -11.05 -13.70
C TYR A 151 -4.99 -9.91 -13.28
N LEU A 152 -3.95 -10.20 -12.50
CA LEU A 152 -2.97 -9.19 -12.09
C LEU A 152 -2.19 -8.61 -13.28
N GLN A 153 -1.77 -9.46 -14.20
CA GLN A 153 -1.08 -9.02 -15.42
C GLN A 153 -1.98 -8.17 -16.31
N ARG A 154 -3.27 -8.51 -16.38
CA ARG A 154 -4.24 -7.73 -17.15
C ARG A 154 -4.45 -6.35 -16.54
N TYR A 155 -4.61 -6.27 -15.21
CA TYR A 155 -4.65 -5.00 -14.50
C TYR A 155 -3.42 -4.15 -14.80
N PHE A 156 -2.22 -4.72 -14.58
CA PHE A 156 -0.96 -4.02 -14.80
C PHE A 156 -0.83 -3.48 -16.22
N LYS A 157 -1.21 -4.27 -17.22
CA LYS A 157 -1.19 -3.87 -18.64
C LYS A 157 -2.10 -2.65 -18.89
N GLU A 158 -3.29 -2.62 -18.28
CA GLU A 158 -4.26 -1.55 -18.48
C GLU A 158 -3.86 -0.26 -17.76
N VAL A 159 -3.25 -0.36 -16.59
CA VAL A 159 -2.80 0.82 -15.85
C VAL A 159 -1.41 1.31 -16.27
N SER A 160 -0.61 0.48 -16.94
CA SER A 160 0.77 0.82 -17.34
C SER A 160 0.91 2.18 -18.06
N PRO A 161 0.00 2.62 -18.95
CA PRO A 161 0.10 3.95 -19.58
C PRO A 161 -0.08 5.13 -18.60
N GLN A 162 -0.68 4.86 -17.44
CA GLN A 162 -1.01 5.82 -16.38
C GLN A 162 -0.44 5.33 -15.04
N ILE A 163 0.72 4.66 -15.05
CA ILE A 163 1.23 3.95 -13.87
C ILE A 163 1.53 4.87 -12.70
N THR A 164 1.93 6.13 -12.95
CA THR A 164 2.12 7.17 -11.92
C THR A 164 0.85 7.44 -11.11
N ILE A 165 -0.31 7.13 -11.68
CA ILE A 165 -1.62 7.37 -11.08
C ILE A 165 -2.13 6.12 -10.34
N PHE A 166 -1.91 4.95 -10.93
CA PHE A 166 -2.62 3.72 -10.56
C PHE A 166 -1.70 2.59 -10.06
N TYR A 167 -0.46 2.88 -9.66
CA TYR A 167 0.43 1.84 -9.12
C TYR A 167 0.01 1.34 -7.72
N GLN A 168 -0.59 2.21 -6.90
CA GLN A 168 -0.78 1.92 -5.47
C GLN A 168 -1.60 0.66 -5.18
N PRO A 169 -2.69 0.35 -5.89
CA PRO A 169 -3.45 -0.87 -5.66
C PRO A 169 -2.63 -2.17 -5.82
N LEU A 170 -1.51 -2.17 -6.57
CA LEU A 170 -0.60 -3.32 -6.63
C LEU A 170 0.11 -3.57 -5.30
N TYR A 171 0.49 -2.51 -4.60
CA TYR A 171 1.11 -2.58 -3.27
C TYR A 171 0.07 -2.93 -2.19
N ASP A 172 -1.15 -2.44 -2.30
CA ASP A 172 -2.25 -2.84 -1.41
C ASP A 172 -2.55 -4.33 -1.55
N TYR A 173 -2.55 -4.85 -2.79
CA TYR A 173 -2.65 -6.28 -3.07
C TYR A 173 -1.49 -7.08 -2.45
N ALA A 174 -0.25 -6.62 -2.59
CA ALA A 174 0.90 -7.30 -1.98
C ALA A 174 0.76 -7.38 -0.45
N ASN A 175 0.36 -6.28 0.20
CA ASN A 175 0.08 -6.25 1.65
C ASN A 175 -1.07 -7.19 2.05
N TYR A 176 -2.06 -7.37 1.17
CA TYR A 176 -3.12 -8.36 1.37
C TYR A 176 -2.58 -9.78 1.38
N VAL A 177 -1.75 -10.15 0.40
CA VAL A 177 -1.17 -11.51 0.36
C VAL A 177 -0.33 -11.78 1.60
N LEU A 178 0.45 -10.80 2.06
CA LEU A 178 1.22 -10.91 3.32
C LEU A 178 0.29 -11.04 4.54
N SER A 179 -0.83 -10.31 4.56
CA SER A 179 -1.82 -10.43 5.63
C SER A 179 -2.49 -11.81 5.65
N MET A 180 -2.77 -12.40 4.48
CA MET A 180 -3.25 -13.78 4.36
C MET A 180 -2.21 -14.76 4.89
N ALA A 181 -0.94 -14.60 4.52
CA ALA A 181 0.16 -15.43 5.01
C ALA A 181 0.30 -15.41 6.55
N LYS A 182 0.05 -14.26 7.19
CA LYS A 182 0.04 -14.11 8.65
C LYS A 182 -1.22 -14.67 9.32
N GLY A 183 -2.38 -14.52 8.67
CA GLY A 183 -3.69 -14.84 9.25
C GLY A 183 -4.04 -16.33 9.24
N VAL A 184 -3.30 -17.15 8.50
CA VAL A 184 -3.52 -18.60 8.46
C VAL A 184 -2.98 -19.23 9.75
N VAL A 185 -3.90 -19.54 10.66
CA VAL A 185 -3.60 -20.12 11.99
C VAL A 185 -3.23 -21.61 11.90
N ASN A 186 -3.55 -22.27 10.78
CA ASN A 186 -3.24 -23.69 10.53
C ASN A 186 -2.31 -23.85 9.31
N LEU A 187 -1.05 -24.17 9.59
CA LEU A 187 0.11 -24.22 8.68
C LEU A 187 0.04 -25.29 7.57
N ASP A 188 -1.00 -26.12 7.52
CA ASP A 188 -1.02 -27.39 6.75
C ASP A 188 -1.77 -27.35 5.42
N LEU A 189 -2.02 -26.17 4.85
CA LEU A 189 -2.71 -26.05 3.56
C LEU A 189 -1.72 -25.92 2.38
N PRO A 190 -1.79 -26.79 1.35
CA PRO A 190 -1.08 -26.62 0.08
C PRO A 190 -1.21 -25.22 -0.55
N ILE A 191 -2.28 -24.49 -0.20
CA ILE A 191 -2.54 -23.09 -0.58
C ILE A 191 -1.45 -22.14 -0.07
N LEU A 192 -0.87 -22.37 1.11
CA LEU A 192 0.19 -21.51 1.67
C LEU A 192 1.45 -21.52 0.79
N GLY A 193 1.90 -22.71 0.39
CA GLY A 193 3.06 -22.87 -0.49
C GLY A 193 2.85 -22.26 -1.87
N ALA A 194 1.64 -22.41 -2.44
CA ALA A 194 1.26 -21.77 -3.68
C ALA A 194 1.26 -20.24 -3.54
N MET A 195 0.69 -19.70 -2.46
CA MET A 195 0.61 -18.27 -2.19
C MET A 195 1.99 -17.63 -1.97
N THR A 196 2.87 -18.21 -1.15
CA THR A 196 4.21 -17.66 -0.92
C THR A 196 5.07 -17.72 -2.18
N THR A 197 4.95 -18.80 -2.96
CA THR A 197 5.61 -18.91 -4.28
C THR A 197 5.09 -17.87 -5.26
N PHE A 198 3.78 -17.74 -5.39
CA PHE A 198 3.13 -16.73 -6.23
C PHE A 198 3.55 -15.31 -5.83
N PHE A 199 3.61 -15.04 -4.52
CA PHE A 199 4.09 -13.76 -4.00
C PHE A 199 5.54 -13.49 -4.44
N THR A 200 6.45 -14.42 -4.17
CA THR A 200 7.87 -14.26 -4.45
C THR A 200 8.18 -14.17 -5.95
N LEU A 201 7.49 -14.95 -6.78
CA LEU A 201 7.78 -15.05 -8.21
C LEU A 201 7.00 -14.03 -9.04
N ASP A 202 5.69 -13.93 -8.83
CA ASP A 202 4.81 -13.18 -9.72
C ASP A 202 4.50 -11.78 -9.18
N VAL A 203 4.11 -11.67 -7.90
CA VAL A 203 3.74 -10.37 -7.31
C VAL A 203 4.94 -9.44 -7.27
N MET A 204 6.07 -9.93 -6.75
CA MET A 204 7.30 -9.14 -6.68
C MET A 204 7.87 -8.78 -8.06
N GLU A 205 7.65 -9.58 -9.10
CA GLU A 205 8.01 -9.22 -10.48
C GLU A 205 7.16 -8.05 -11.01
N ILE A 206 5.85 -8.06 -10.75
CA ILE A 206 4.97 -6.94 -11.14
C ILE A 206 5.35 -5.65 -10.40
N LEU A 207 5.66 -5.73 -9.10
CA LEU A 207 6.09 -4.55 -8.33
C LEU A 207 7.45 -4.01 -8.82
N GLU A 208 8.40 -4.89 -9.15
CA GLU A 208 9.68 -4.51 -9.72
C GLU A 208 9.50 -3.78 -11.07
N GLU A 209 8.70 -4.33 -11.98
CA GLU A 209 8.40 -3.69 -13.28
C GLU A 209 7.61 -2.38 -13.11
N THR A 210 6.82 -2.27 -12.04
CA THR A 210 6.14 -1.01 -11.67
C THR A 210 7.15 0.09 -11.36
N ILE A 211 8.16 -0.20 -10.54
CA ILE A 211 9.25 0.76 -10.22
C ILE A 211 10.02 1.15 -11.48
N LYS A 212 10.31 0.18 -12.34
CA LYS A 212 10.98 0.43 -13.60
C LYS A 212 10.19 1.39 -14.49
N LYS A 213 8.89 1.13 -14.70
CA LYS A 213 8.05 2.04 -15.48
C LYS A 213 7.93 3.43 -14.85
N LEU A 214 7.80 3.51 -13.52
CA LEU A 214 7.81 4.80 -12.82
C LEU A 214 9.13 5.57 -13.06
N SER A 215 10.25 4.86 -13.16
CA SER A 215 11.58 5.42 -13.44
C SER A 215 11.78 5.88 -14.89
N GLU A 216 11.00 5.36 -15.84
CA GLU A 216 11.10 5.67 -17.28
C GLU A 216 10.39 6.98 -17.68
N HIS A 217 9.60 7.61 -16.80
CA HIS A 217 8.82 8.80 -17.15
C HIS A 217 9.71 10.02 -17.48
N VAL A 218 9.59 10.49 -18.73
CA VAL A 218 10.45 11.52 -19.36
C VAL A 218 10.37 12.89 -18.68
N VAL A 219 9.22 13.23 -18.08
CA VAL A 219 9.02 14.48 -17.32
C VAL A 219 8.97 14.14 -15.84
N PHE A 220 10.15 14.09 -15.23
CA PHE A 220 10.33 13.74 -13.83
C PHE A 220 10.09 14.98 -12.94
N GLY A 221 8.82 15.34 -12.75
CA GLY A 221 8.41 16.42 -11.84
C GLY A 221 8.49 16.00 -10.37
N PHE A 222 8.31 16.96 -9.45
CA PHE A 222 8.38 16.69 -8.01
C PHE A 222 7.36 15.65 -7.52
N ILE A 223 6.14 15.66 -8.07
CA ILE A 223 5.10 14.69 -7.72
C ILE A 223 5.51 13.28 -8.18
N GLN A 224 5.96 13.13 -9.43
CA GLN A 224 6.43 11.85 -9.96
C GLN A 224 7.65 11.31 -9.19
N ALA A 225 8.53 12.20 -8.74
CA ALA A 225 9.65 11.84 -7.88
C ALA A 225 9.20 11.27 -6.53
N LEU A 226 8.18 11.89 -5.92
CA LEU A 226 7.56 11.37 -4.72
C LEU A 226 6.89 10.02 -4.96
N ASP A 227 6.17 9.84 -6.07
CA ASP A 227 5.56 8.55 -6.42
C ASP A 227 6.60 7.44 -6.56
N LEU A 228 7.67 7.68 -7.30
CA LEU A 228 8.78 6.73 -7.41
C LEU A 228 9.39 6.43 -6.04
N TYR A 229 9.61 7.46 -5.21
CA TYR A 229 10.14 7.29 -3.87
C TYR A 229 9.22 6.42 -3.00
N PHE A 230 7.92 6.69 -2.99
CA PHE A 230 6.95 5.96 -2.17
C PHE A 230 6.79 4.52 -2.60
N ALA A 231 6.61 4.27 -3.90
CA ALA A 231 6.56 2.92 -4.44
C ALA A 231 7.83 2.14 -4.02
N SER A 232 9.01 2.76 -4.18
CA SER A 232 10.30 2.15 -3.82
C SER A 232 10.41 1.88 -2.31
N ARG A 233 9.92 2.79 -1.47
CA ARG A 233 9.89 2.60 -0.02
C ARG A 233 8.98 1.44 0.39
N GLU A 234 7.84 1.27 -0.26
CA GLU A 234 6.95 0.15 0.04
C GLU A 234 7.62 -1.21 -0.29
N MET A 235 8.53 -1.27 -1.29
CA MET A 235 9.36 -2.47 -1.52
C MET A 235 10.22 -2.83 -0.30
N THR A 236 10.82 -1.83 0.37
CA THR A 236 11.58 -2.05 1.62
C THR A 236 10.69 -2.61 2.72
N LYS A 237 9.48 -2.04 2.88
CA LYS A 237 8.52 -2.49 3.90
C LYS A 237 8.06 -3.92 3.64
N ILE A 238 7.78 -4.27 2.38
CA ILE A 238 7.42 -5.62 1.97
C ILE A 238 8.54 -6.61 2.28
N ALA A 239 9.80 -6.27 1.95
CA ALA A 239 10.94 -7.13 2.24
C ALA A 239 11.16 -7.32 3.76
N ASP A 240 11.03 -6.24 4.55
CA ASP A 240 11.11 -6.31 6.01
C ASP A 240 9.99 -7.17 6.60
N GLU A 241 8.78 -7.06 6.03
CA GLU A 241 7.61 -7.83 6.44
C GLU A 241 7.77 -9.33 6.14
N VAL A 242 8.17 -9.69 4.91
CA VAL A 242 8.43 -11.09 4.51
C VAL A 242 9.44 -11.76 5.43
N LYS A 243 10.51 -11.04 5.81
CA LYS A 243 11.52 -11.53 6.74
C LYS A 243 10.96 -11.93 8.11
N ASN A 244 9.85 -11.32 8.53
CA ASN A 244 9.21 -11.56 9.83
C ASN A 244 8.05 -12.58 9.76
N ILE A 245 7.79 -13.18 8.60
CA ILE A 245 6.73 -14.17 8.40
C ILE A 245 7.36 -15.56 8.21
N ASP A 246 7.18 -16.44 9.20
CA ASP A 246 7.82 -17.75 9.27
C ASP A 246 7.46 -18.72 8.13
N VAL A 247 6.35 -18.49 7.41
CA VAL A 247 5.94 -19.35 6.29
C VAL A 247 6.75 -19.14 5.01
N PHE A 248 7.51 -18.05 4.91
CA PHE A 248 8.46 -17.85 3.82
C PHE A 248 9.77 -18.56 4.14
N ASN A 249 10.22 -19.43 3.24
CA ASN A 249 11.51 -20.07 3.43
C ASN A 249 12.68 -19.09 3.13
N ILE A 250 13.90 -19.50 3.46
CA ILE A 250 15.11 -18.66 3.32
C ILE A 250 15.32 -18.22 1.86
N GLU A 251 15.15 -19.14 0.88
CA GLU A 251 15.32 -18.82 -0.55
C GLU A 251 14.30 -17.77 -1.01
N GLN A 252 13.03 -17.91 -0.60
CA GLN A 252 11.98 -16.96 -0.91
C GLN A 252 12.27 -15.59 -0.29
N THR A 253 12.67 -15.58 0.99
CA THR A 253 13.01 -14.35 1.72
C THR A 253 14.16 -13.59 1.06
N GLU A 254 15.25 -14.29 0.70
CA GLU A 254 16.38 -13.68 0.01
C GLU A 254 15.99 -13.18 -1.38
N LYS A 255 15.17 -13.92 -2.12
CA LYS A 255 14.68 -13.48 -3.45
C LYS A 255 13.80 -12.24 -3.38
N VAL A 256 12.92 -12.12 -2.38
CA VAL A 256 12.13 -10.89 -2.14
C VAL A 256 13.06 -9.72 -1.83
N LYS A 257 14.05 -9.93 -0.95
CA LYS A 257 15.06 -8.92 -0.60
C LYS A 257 15.88 -8.48 -1.82
N GLU A 258 16.34 -9.40 -2.66
CA GLU A 258 17.07 -9.10 -3.90
C GLU A 258 16.24 -8.23 -4.85
N LYS A 259 14.97 -8.58 -5.07
CA LYS A 259 14.05 -7.79 -5.90
C LYS A 259 13.83 -6.39 -5.34
N ALA A 260 13.58 -6.28 -4.02
CA ALA A 260 13.45 -4.98 -3.37
C ALA A 260 14.73 -4.13 -3.50
N MET A 261 15.90 -4.71 -3.27
CA MET A 261 17.19 -4.04 -3.45
C MET A 261 17.42 -3.58 -4.89
N LYS A 262 17.08 -4.42 -5.88
CA LYS A 262 17.17 -4.05 -7.30
C LYS A 262 16.28 -2.85 -7.63
N SER A 263 15.02 -2.87 -7.18
CA SER A 263 14.08 -1.76 -7.36
C SER A 263 14.54 -0.48 -6.68
N LEU A 264 15.07 -0.55 -5.45
CA LEU A 264 15.62 0.60 -4.75
C LEU A 264 16.80 1.22 -5.51
N ALA A 265 17.73 0.41 -6.02
CA ALA A 265 18.87 0.90 -6.78
C ALA A 265 18.46 1.57 -8.11
N GLU A 266 17.45 1.01 -8.78
CA GLU A 266 16.90 1.59 -10.00
C GLU A 266 16.26 2.97 -9.75
N ALA A 267 15.42 3.05 -8.72
CA ALA A 267 14.76 4.27 -8.32
C ALA A 267 15.74 5.34 -7.81
N GLU A 268 16.74 4.95 -7.01
CA GLU A 268 17.81 5.84 -6.56
C GLU A 268 18.52 6.48 -7.75
N LYS A 269 18.91 5.68 -8.74
CA LYS A 269 19.58 6.14 -9.94
C LYS A 269 18.73 7.12 -10.74
N ALA A 270 17.43 6.84 -10.88
CA ALA A 270 16.50 7.73 -11.56
C ALA A 270 16.35 9.06 -10.79
N LEU A 271 16.15 9.02 -9.48
CA LEU A 271 16.05 10.21 -8.63
C LEU A 271 17.31 11.08 -8.69
N GLN A 272 18.50 10.47 -8.65
CA GLN A 272 19.78 11.19 -8.80
C GLN A 272 19.89 11.87 -10.16
N LYS A 273 19.56 11.15 -11.24
CA LYS A 273 19.57 11.68 -12.61
C LYS A 273 18.69 12.94 -12.75
N HIS A 274 17.60 13.01 -11.98
CA HIS A 274 16.65 14.11 -12.00
C HIS A 274 16.83 15.13 -10.85
N GLY A 275 17.97 15.08 -10.16
CA GLY A 275 18.34 16.07 -9.13
C GLY A 275 17.59 15.94 -7.80
N GLN A 276 16.88 14.84 -7.58
CA GLN A 276 16.09 14.56 -6.37
C GLN A 276 16.95 13.87 -5.29
N TYR A 277 18.07 14.51 -4.92
CA TYR A 277 19.12 13.89 -4.11
C TYR A 277 18.66 13.46 -2.71
N HIS A 278 17.76 14.21 -2.08
CA HIS A 278 17.23 13.86 -0.75
C HIS A 278 16.42 12.57 -0.76
N LEU A 279 15.56 12.39 -1.77
CA LEU A 279 14.78 11.16 -1.94
C LEU A 279 15.71 9.98 -2.28
N ALA A 280 16.68 10.19 -3.17
CA ALA A 280 17.66 9.18 -3.54
C ALA A 280 18.49 8.70 -2.35
N GLU A 281 19.01 9.61 -1.53
CA GLU A 281 19.82 9.26 -0.36
C GLU A 281 19.02 8.46 0.67
N ALA A 282 17.71 8.72 0.78
CA ALA A 282 16.80 7.90 1.60
C ALA A 282 16.50 6.51 1.04
N LEU A 283 16.52 6.32 -0.28
CA LEU A 283 16.47 4.98 -0.86
C LEU A 283 17.81 4.24 -0.68
N ASN A 284 18.94 4.95 -0.78
CA ASN A 284 20.27 4.38 -0.54
C ASN A 284 20.40 3.85 0.90
N LEU A 285 19.92 4.59 1.91
CA LEU A 285 19.88 4.07 3.28
C LEU A 285 19.03 2.79 3.38
N GLN A 286 17.85 2.76 2.76
CA GLN A 286 16.99 1.58 2.74
C GLN A 286 17.65 0.38 2.06
N PHE A 287 18.40 0.61 0.98
CA PHE A 287 19.20 -0.42 0.34
C PHE A 287 20.28 -0.96 1.29
N ASN A 288 20.99 -0.07 2.00
CA ASN A 288 22.03 -0.45 2.95
C ASN A 288 21.44 -1.18 4.18
N TYR A 289 20.22 -0.82 4.58
CA TYR A 289 19.45 -1.54 5.60
C TYR A 289 19.14 -2.97 5.15
N LEU A 290 18.54 -3.16 3.98
CA LEU A 290 18.20 -4.50 3.47
C LEU A 290 19.42 -5.37 3.24
N SER A 291 20.51 -4.80 2.73
CA SER A 291 21.78 -5.53 2.54
C SER A 291 22.51 -5.87 3.84
N GLY A 292 22.10 -5.31 4.98
CA GLY A 292 22.79 -5.50 6.26
C GLY A 292 24.17 -4.85 6.32
N ASN A 293 24.46 -3.87 5.46
CA ASN A 293 25.79 -3.26 5.36
C ASN A 293 26.03 -2.23 6.48
N ARG A 294 26.36 -2.71 7.67
CA ARG A 294 26.56 -1.88 8.88
C ARG A 294 27.58 -0.75 8.69
N LYS A 295 28.67 -0.96 7.93
CA LYS A 295 29.67 0.08 7.68
C LYS A 295 29.08 1.30 6.97
N LYS A 296 28.27 1.06 5.93
CA LYS A 296 27.59 2.14 5.21
C LYS A 296 26.51 2.80 6.07
N ILE A 297 25.81 2.05 6.93
CA ILE A 297 24.85 2.61 7.88
C ILE A 297 25.52 3.64 8.82
N SER A 298 26.69 3.35 9.38
CA SER A 298 27.40 4.31 10.24
C SER A 298 27.81 5.60 9.50
N GLU A 299 28.11 5.53 8.19
CA GLU A 299 28.37 6.72 7.37
C GLU A 299 27.13 7.61 7.23
N HIS A 300 25.94 7.01 7.14
CA HIS A 300 24.67 7.72 7.06
C HIS A 300 24.33 8.49 8.36
N ILE A 301 24.85 8.09 9.52
CA ILE A 301 24.66 8.84 10.78
C ILE A 301 25.24 10.25 10.67
N ARG A 302 26.47 10.36 10.15
CA ARG A 302 27.13 11.66 9.98
C ARG A 302 26.37 12.55 9.00
N LYS A 303 25.89 11.97 7.90
CA LYS A 303 25.06 12.68 6.92
C LYS A 303 23.74 13.14 7.53
N PHE A 304 23.08 12.28 8.32
CA PHE A 304 21.79 12.60 8.95
C PHE A 304 21.90 13.81 9.90
N MET A 305 22.97 13.89 10.69
CA MET A 305 23.19 15.04 11.59
C MET A 305 23.30 16.38 10.84
N GLN A 306 23.72 16.34 9.57
CA GLN A 306 23.86 17.53 8.72
C GLN A 306 22.57 17.84 7.93
N TRP A 307 21.61 16.92 7.95
CA TRP A 307 20.39 17.06 7.17
C TRP A 307 19.44 18.05 7.87
N ILE A 308 19.12 19.13 7.16
CA ILE A 308 18.09 20.07 7.54
C ILE A 308 16.79 19.63 6.88
N PRO A 309 15.72 19.29 7.64
CA PRO A 309 14.44 18.89 7.05
C PRO A 309 13.91 20.05 6.21
N MET A 310 13.47 19.77 4.98
CA MET A 310 13.10 20.83 4.03
C MET A 310 11.79 21.55 4.40
N GLN A 311 11.00 21.02 5.35
CA GLN A 311 9.78 21.59 5.95
C GLN A 311 9.28 20.67 7.08
N GLY A 312 8.26 21.08 7.84
CA GLY A 312 7.73 20.33 9.01
C GLY A 312 7.14 18.93 8.76
N TYR A 313 7.13 18.45 7.50
CA TYR A 313 6.59 17.14 7.09
C TYR A 313 7.47 16.47 6.01
N ASP A 314 8.79 16.54 6.16
CA ASP A 314 9.73 15.89 5.24
C ASP A 314 9.71 14.36 5.43
N VAL A 315 8.92 13.66 4.62
CA VAL A 315 8.70 12.21 4.72
C VAL A 315 9.99 11.42 4.48
N ALA A 316 10.84 11.89 3.56
CA ALA A 316 12.11 11.24 3.28
C ALA A 316 13.07 11.36 4.47
N TYR A 317 13.13 12.52 5.12
CA TYR A 317 13.89 12.70 6.37
C TYR A 317 13.38 11.76 7.48
N ARG A 318 12.05 11.65 7.62
CA ARG A 318 11.44 10.77 8.63
C ARG A 318 11.77 9.30 8.38
N ASP A 319 11.53 8.83 7.15
CA ASP A 319 11.78 7.45 6.77
C ASP A 319 13.29 7.14 6.89
N TYR A 320 14.16 8.12 6.61
CA TYR A 320 15.59 7.98 6.84
C TYR A 320 15.91 7.76 8.32
N ALA A 321 15.40 8.61 9.20
CA ALA A 321 15.60 8.47 10.64
C ALA A 321 15.11 7.10 11.13
N PHE A 322 13.94 6.67 10.66
CA PHE A 322 13.34 5.38 11.01
C PHE A 322 14.26 4.20 10.66
N TYR A 323 14.70 4.11 9.40
CA TYR A 323 15.56 3.00 8.97
C TYR A 323 16.96 3.09 9.58
N LEU A 324 17.47 4.29 9.86
CA LEU A 324 18.72 4.47 10.57
C LEU A 324 18.63 3.93 12.00
N LEU A 325 17.58 4.27 12.74
CA LEU A 325 17.36 3.77 14.10
C LEU A 325 17.14 2.25 14.15
N LYS A 326 16.42 1.68 13.18
CA LYS A 326 16.29 0.22 13.04
C LYS A 326 17.62 -0.48 12.72
N ALA A 327 18.53 0.20 12.02
CA ALA A 327 19.80 -0.37 11.57
C ALA A 327 20.95 -0.21 12.57
N VAL A 328 20.87 0.76 13.48
CA VAL A 328 21.94 1.07 14.42
C VAL A 328 21.77 0.26 15.70
N ASP A 329 22.74 -0.62 15.96
CA ASP A 329 22.78 -1.45 17.17
C ASP A 329 23.54 -0.75 18.33
N ASP A 330 24.46 0.17 18.02
CA ASP A 330 25.26 0.89 19.03
C ASP A 330 24.41 1.94 19.79
N PRO A 331 24.30 1.84 21.14
CA PRO A 331 23.53 2.79 21.94
C PRO A 331 23.98 4.26 21.83
N ILE A 332 25.28 4.52 21.62
CA ILE A 332 25.84 5.87 21.49
C ILE A 332 25.43 6.48 20.15
N GLU A 333 25.60 5.71 19.08
CA GLU A 333 25.15 6.09 17.75
C GLU A 333 23.64 6.32 17.72
N ARG A 334 22.85 5.44 18.35
CA ARG A 334 21.40 5.58 18.45
C ARG A 334 20.99 6.85 19.19
N ARG A 335 21.62 7.15 20.34
CA ARG A 335 21.40 8.42 21.07
C ARG A 335 21.72 9.63 20.21
N THR A 336 22.79 9.56 19.42
CA THR A 336 23.20 10.65 18.52
C THR A 336 22.11 10.92 17.48
N VAL A 337 21.60 9.86 16.84
CA VAL A 337 20.47 9.97 15.90
C VAL A 337 19.24 10.55 16.60
N CYS A 338 18.82 9.98 17.73
CA CYS A 338 17.64 10.43 18.49
C CYS A 338 17.70 11.89 18.92
N SER A 339 18.88 12.38 19.29
CA SER A 339 19.09 13.79 19.67
C SER A 339 19.02 14.76 18.47
N SER A 340 19.22 14.25 17.25
CA SER A 340 19.25 15.04 16.01
C SER A 340 17.89 15.09 15.30
N ILE A 341 16.93 14.26 15.71
CA ILE A 341 15.60 14.19 15.09
C ILE A 341 14.80 15.45 15.42
N LYS A 342 14.44 16.21 14.39
CA LYS A 342 13.62 17.43 14.52
C LYS A 342 12.12 17.18 14.40
N ILE A 343 11.71 16.04 13.83
CA ILE A 343 10.31 15.64 13.67
C ILE A 343 10.10 14.38 14.52
N TYR A 344 9.44 14.52 15.67
CA TYR A 344 9.07 13.38 16.51
C TYR A 344 7.64 12.97 16.24
N ASP A 345 7.46 11.73 15.78
CA ASP A 345 6.19 11.03 15.85
C ASP A 345 6.28 9.81 16.77
N ASN A 346 5.15 9.13 16.97
CA ASN A 346 5.06 8.03 17.93
C ASN A 346 5.95 6.84 17.55
N GLU A 347 6.15 6.57 16.26
CA GLU A 347 7.00 5.47 15.80
C GLU A 347 8.47 5.75 16.07
N LEU A 348 8.96 6.94 15.70
CA LEU A 348 10.33 7.35 15.99
C LEU A 348 10.59 7.44 17.50
N ARG A 349 9.61 7.92 18.26
CA ARG A 349 9.71 7.98 19.72
C ARG A 349 9.93 6.61 20.33
N ALA A 350 9.18 5.60 19.89
CA ALA A 350 9.30 4.24 20.38
C ALA A 350 10.67 3.59 20.08
N LEU A 351 11.34 4.01 18.99
CA LEU A 351 12.67 3.52 18.64
C LEU A 351 13.80 4.21 19.42
N CYS A 352 13.51 5.36 20.04
CA CYS A 352 14.46 6.15 20.83
C CYS A 352 14.39 5.88 22.34
N THR A 353 13.36 5.16 22.80
CA THR A 353 13.21 4.65 24.18
C THR A 353 13.77 3.25 24.27
#